data_AF-A0A3N5JMJ9-F1
#
_entry.id   AF-A0A3N5JMJ9-F1
#
_cell.length_a   1.000
_cell.length_b   1.000
_cell.length_c   1.000
_cell.angle_alpha   90.00
_cell.angle_beta   90.00
_cell.angle_gamma   90.00
#
_symmetry.space_group_name_H-M   'P 1'
#
loop_
_entity.id
_entity.type
_entity.pdbx_description
1 polymer ?
#
loop_
_entity_poly.entity_id
_entity_poly.type
_entity_poly.pdbx_seq_one_letter_code
_entity_poly.pdbx_strand_id
1 'polypeptide(L)'
;MKQFTQSLLVTALAAALPAVAAAQTVQGGDPSGLFWPVGTFDVIAGNGSDVAEILDVTINGKQIVYTDAGQGEIGFVDISDPANPVGQGTVDVGGDPTSLVVLDPLVLVGVNTSESYTNPSGKLVVVHRNTRQIVAEHELGGQPDSLALAPDRK
;
A
#
# COMPACT_ATOMS: atom_id res chain seq x y z
N MET A 1 -26.02 -30.07 60.90
CA MET A 1 -26.13 -31.38 60.21
C MET A 1 -25.38 -31.27 58.88
N LYS A 2 -24.45 -32.19 58.65
CA LYS A 2 -23.56 -32.29 57.48
C LYS A 2 -24.35 -32.75 56.25
N GLN A 3 -24.19 -32.11 55.09
CA GLN A 3 -24.19 -32.66 53.71
C GLN A 3 -23.45 -31.63 52.82
N PHE A 4 -22.18 -31.75 52.39
CA PHE A 4 -21.48 -32.67 51.46
C PHE A 4 -21.97 -32.67 49.99
N THR A 5 -21.12 -32.09 49.12
CA THR A 5 -20.80 -32.49 47.71
C THR A 5 -21.93 -32.35 46.66
N GLN A 6 -21.72 -31.90 45.42
CA GLN A 6 -20.63 -32.20 44.48
C GLN A 6 -20.34 -31.03 43.53
N SER A 7 -19.05 -30.73 43.33
CA SER A 7 -18.56 -30.00 42.16
C SER A 7 -18.68 -30.88 40.92
N LEU A 8 -19.37 -30.39 39.89
CA LEU A 8 -19.34 -31.00 38.57
C LEU A 8 -18.18 -30.39 37.78
N LEU A 9 -17.06 -31.09 37.75
CA LEU A 9 -15.95 -30.79 36.84
C LEU A 9 -16.40 -31.17 35.42
N VAL A 10 -16.65 -30.19 34.56
CA VAL A 10 -16.87 -30.43 33.13
C VAL A 10 -15.50 -30.51 32.46
N THR A 11 -15.02 -31.73 32.24
CA THR A 11 -13.81 -31.96 31.45
C THR A 11 -14.16 -31.84 29.97
N ALA A 12 -13.92 -30.67 29.38
CA ALA A 12 -14.02 -30.48 27.94
C ALA A 12 -12.80 -31.12 27.25
N LEU A 13 -13.03 -32.23 26.54
CA LEU A 13 -12.01 -32.87 25.71
C LEU A 13 -11.88 -32.07 24.40
N ALA A 14 -10.91 -31.16 24.34
CA ALA A 14 -10.56 -30.46 23.11
C ALA A 14 -9.77 -31.41 22.19
N ALA A 15 -10.43 -31.96 21.16
CA ALA A 15 -9.76 -32.66 20.08
C ALA A 15 -9.01 -31.64 19.22
N ALA A 16 -7.69 -31.51 19.42
CA ALA A 16 -6.83 -30.74 18.53
C ALA A 16 -6.65 -31.51 17.22
N LEU A 17 -7.40 -31.14 16.18
CA LEU A 17 -7.11 -31.56 14.81
C LEU A 17 -5.85 -30.83 14.35
N PRO A 18 -4.86 -31.51 13.74
CA PRO A 18 -3.75 -30.82 13.10
C PRO A 18 -4.32 -30.09 11.88
N ALA A 19 -4.22 -28.76 11.88
CA ALA A 19 -4.42 -27.98 10.67
C ALA A 19 -3.27 -28.32 9.71
N VAL A 20 -3.54 -29.16 8.72
CA VAL A 20 -2.62 -29.37 7.61
C VAL A 20 -2.62 -28.08 6.81
N ALA A 21 -1.59 -27.26 6.99
CA ALA A 21 -1.34 -26.14 6.11
C ALA A 21 -1.11 -26.70 4.70
N ALA A 22 -2.10 -26.58 3.82
CA ALA A 22 -1.89 -26.83 2.41
C ALA A 22 -0.83 -25.83 1.95
N ALA A 23 0.33 -26.33 1.51
CA ALA A 23 1.31 -25.50 0.84
C ALA A 23 0.63 -24.91 -0.40
N GLN A 24 0.38 -23.60 -0.37
CA GLN A 24 -0.05 -22.89 -1.58
C GLN A 24 1.11 -23.01 -2.57
N THR A 25 0.88 -23.77 -3.64
CA THR A 25 1.74 -23.71 -4.82
C THR A 25 1.63 -22.29 -5.35
N VAL A 26 2.64 -21.46 -5.08
CA VAL A 26 2.87 -20.28 -5.89
C VAL A 26 3.05 -20.82 -7.30
N GLN A 27 2.07 -20.62 -8.19
CA GLN A 27 2.25 -20.88 -9.60
C GLN A 27 3.29 -19.86 -10.10
N GLY A 28 4.56 -20.24 -9.94
CA GLY A 28 5.69 -19.43 -10.35
C GLY A 28 5.87 -19.51 -11.85
N GLY A 29 5.59 -18.38 -12.53
CA GLY A 29 6.10 -18.03 -13.85
C GLY A 29 5.63 -18.89 -15.02
N ASP A 30 5.06 -18.25 -16.05
CA ASP A 30 4.82 -18.91 -17.32
C ASP A 30 6.15 -19.47 -17.88
N PRO A 31 6.26 -20.80 -18.13
CA PRO A 31 7.47 -21.42 -18.69
C PRO A 31 7.84 -20.91 -20.09
N SER A 32 6.96 -20.15 -20.76
CA SER A 32 7.23 -19.53 -22.05
C SER A 32 8.23 -18.37 -21.98
N GLY A 33 8.48 -17.81 -20.79
CA GLY A 33 9.27 -16.58 -20.62
C GLY A 33 8.56 -15.33 -21.13
N LEU A 34 7.26 -15.41 -21.41
CA LEU A 34 6.44 -14.28 -21.83
C LEU A 34 5.84 -13.55 -20.62
N PHE A 35 5.53 -12.27 -20.82
CA PHE A 35 4.75 -11.51 -19.84
C PHE A 35 3.31 -12.01 -19.83
N TRP A 36 2.86 -12.55 -18.69
CA TRP A 36 1.48 -12.97 -18.48
C TRP A 36 0.79 -12.02 -17.50
N PRO A 37 -0.32 -11.35 -17.89
CA PRO A 37 -1.06 -10.50 -16.96
C PRO A 37 -1.70 -11.37 -15.87
N VAL A 38 -1.40 -11.07 -14.60
CA VAL A 38 -1.94 -11.79 -13.45
C VAL A 38 -3.22 -11.18 -12.90
N GLY A 39 -3.46 -9.89 -13.16
CA GLY A 39 -4.66 -9.17 -12.75
C GLY A 39 -4.67 -7.74 -13.29
N THR A 40 -5.82 -7.09 -13.15
CA THR A 40 -6.05 -5.69 -13.54
C THR A 40 -6.80 -5.00 -12.41
N PHE A 41 -6.42 -3.76 -12.11
CA PHE A 41 -7.15 -2.89 -11.21
C PHE A 41 -7.58 -1.63 -11.96
N ASP A 42 -8.87 -1.34 -11.96
CA ASP A 42 -9.41 -0.10 -12.49
C ASP A 42 -9.35 0.96 -11.37
N VAL A 43 -8.47 1.94 -11.51
CA VAL A 43 -8.25 2.97 -10.48
C VAL A 43 -9.44 3.94 -10.36
N ILE A 44 -10.17 4.15 -11.45
CA ILE A 44 -11.36 5.00 -11.49
C ILE A 44 -12.49 4.30 -10.73
N ALA A 45 -12.80 3.06 -11.09
CA ALA A 45 -13.87 2.31 -10.44
C ALA A 45 -13.51 1.88 -9.01
N GLY A 46 -12.25 1.54 -8.77
CA GLY A 46 -11.79 0.93 -7.53
C GLY A 46 -11.45 1.92 -6.42
N ASN A 47 -10.95 3.10 -6.77
CA ASN A 47 -10.54 4.13 -5.80
C ASN A 47 -11.17 5.50 -6.06
N GLY A 48 -11.87 5.71 -7.18
CA GLY A 48 -12.37 7.03 -7.57
C GLY A 48 -11.32 7.96 -8.17
N SER A 49 -10.11 7.44 -8.43
CA SER A 49 -9.01 8.16 -9.06
C SER A 49 -9.34 8.60 -10.49
N ASP A 50 -8.62 9.58 -11.01
CA ASP A 50 -8.68 9.94 -12.43
C ASP A 50 -7.64 9.16 -13.24
N VAL A 51 -6.43 9.01 -12.68
CA VAL A 51 -5.31 8.33 -13.35
C VAL A 51 -4.41 7.59 -12.36
N ALA A 52 -3.57 6.68 -12.88
CA ALA A 52 -2.39 6.19 -12.20
C ALA A 52 -1.17 6.36 -13.11
N GLU A 53 -0.10 6.95 -12.58
CA GLU A 53 1.08 7.31 -13.38
C GLU A 53 2.35 6.61 -12.88
N ILE A 54 2.88 7.04 -11.73
CA ILE A 54 4.05 6.42 -11.07
C ILE A 54 3.56 5.59 -9.90
N LEU A 55 4.09 4.38 -9.74
CA LEU A 55 3.78 3.51 -8.62
C LEU A 55 5.04 2.91 -8.00
N ASP A 56 4.91 2.53 -6.74
CA ASP A 56 5.88 1.70 -6.04
C ASP A 56 5.15 0.65 -5.21
N VAL A 57 5.86 -0.42 -4.84
CA VAL A 57 5.31 -1.57 -4.12
C VAL A 57 6.01 -1.74 -2.79
N THR A 58 5.23 -2.11 -1.78
CA THR A 58 5.76 -2.53 -0.47
C THR A 58 6.77 -3.67 -0.60
N ILE A 59 7.75 -3.73 0.32
CA ILE A 59 8.83 -4.75 0.28
C ILE A 59 8.27 -6.18 0.28
N ASN A 60 7.13 -6.40 0.96
CA ASN A 60 6.48 -7.70 1.01
C ASN A 60 5.64 -8.03 -0.24
N GLY A 61 5.56 -7.12 -1.21
CA GLY A 61 4.84 -7.30 -2.47
C GLY A 61 3.32 -7.33 -2.36
N LYS A 62 2.73 -6.82 -1.25
CA LYS A 62 1.29 -6.98 -0.95
C LYS A 62 0.46 -5.72 -1.14
N GLN A 63 1.09 -4.58 -1.31
CA GLN A 63 0.39 -3.32 -1.53
C GLN A 63 1.15 -2.46 -2.53
N ILE A 64 0.42 -1.91 -3.50
CA ILE A 64 0.86 -0.88 -4.43
C ILE A 64 0.40 0.48 -3.90
N VAL A 65 1.24 1.49 -4.10
CA VAL A 65 0.86 2.90 -3.98
C VAL A 65 1.15 3.58 -5.32
N TYR A 66 0.23 4.39 -5.83
CA TYR A 66 0.38 5.10 -7.11
C TYR A 66 0.06 6.59 -6.98
N THR A 67 0.62 7.41 -7.87
CA THR A 67 0.31 8.84 -8.01
C THR A 67 -0.90 9.05 -8.92
N ASP A 68 -1.71 10.04 -8.57
CA ASP A 68 -2.80 10.59 -9.38
C ASP A 68 -2.64 12.11 -9.42
N ALA A 69 -1.89 12.61 -10.41
CA ALA A 69 -1.76 14.06 -10.61
C ALA A 69 -3.05 14.74 -11.07
N GLY A 70 -3.99 13.99 -11.66
CA GLY A 70 -5.28 14.52 -12.10
C GLY A 70 -6.15 14.99 -10.93
N GLN A 71 -6.05 14.32 -9.79
CA GLN A 71 -6.77 14.67 -8.56
C GLN A 71 -5.89 15.24 -7.44
N GLY A 72 -4.56 15.20 -7.58
CA GLY A 72 -3.63 15.64 -6.55
C GLY A 72 -3.50 14.66 -5.39
N GLU A 73 -3.66 13.36 -5.67
CA GLU A 73 -3.77 12.30 -4.66
C GLU A 73 -2.77 11.17 -4.88
N ILE A 74 -2.50 10.38 -3.84
CA ILE A 74 -1.93 9.04 -3.99
C ILE A 74 -2.99 7.98 -3.68
N GLY A 75 -3.05 6.94 -4.50
CA GLY A 75 -3.95 5.81 -4.32
C GLY A 75 -3.25 4.57 -3.82
N PHE A 76 -4.00 3.68 -3.17
CA PHE A 76 -3.46 2.47 -2.56
C PHE A 76 -4.29 1.24 -2.99
N VAL A 77 -3.60 0.13 -3.22
CA VAL A 77 -4.22 -1.12 -3.71
C VAL A 77 -3.63 -2.31 -2.96
N ASP A 78 -4.47 -3.15 -2.37
CA ASP A 78 -4.09 -4.47 -1.89
C ASP A 78 -3.89 -5.41 -3.08
N ILE A 79 -2.72 -6.04 -3.15
CA ILE A 79 -2.38 -7.06 -4.13
C ILE A 79 -1.91 -8.35 -3.45
N SER A 80 -2.34 -8.59 -2.20
CA SER A 80 -2.09 -9.87 -1.51
C SER A 80 -2.62 -11.07 -2.28
N ASP A 81 -3.71 -10.87 -3.04
CA ASP A 81 -4.12 -11.73 -4.15
C ASP A 81 -4.00 -10.93 -5.46
N PRO A 82 -2.94 -11.14 -6.26
CA PRO A 82 -2.71 -10.35 -7.48
C PRO A 82 -3.74 -10.63 -8.58
N ALA A 83 -4.50 -11.73 -8.49
CA ALA A 83 -5.60 -12.01 -9.41
C ALA A 83 -6.87 -11.21 -9.08
N ASN A 84 -6.99 -10.72 -7.84
CA ASN A 84 -8.13 -9.95 -7.37
C ASN A 84 -7.67 -8.72 -6.55
N PRO A 85 -7.06 -7.70 -7.18
CA PRO A 85 -6.63 -6.50 -6.49
C PRO A 85 -7.81 -5.74 -5.86
N VAL A 86 -7.60 -5.14 -4.69
CA VAL A 86 -8.64 -4.42 -3.94
C VAL A 86 -8.20 -2.99 -3.65
N GLY A 87 -9.00 -2.02 -4.06
CA GLY A 87 -8.79 -0.61 -3.76
C GLY A 87 -8.85 -0.36 -2.25
N GLN A 88 -7.93 0.45 -1.74
CA GLN A 88 -7.86 0.81 -0.33
C GLN A 88 -7.93 2.32 -0.11
N GLY A 89 -8.55 3.04 -1.05
CA GLY A 89 -8.75 4.48 -1.02
C GLY A 89 -7.50 5.28 -1.38
N THR A 90 -7.62 6.60 -1.20
CA THR A 90 -6.64 7.61 -1.62
C THR A 90 -6.29 8.57 -0.48
N VAL A 91 -5.27 9.39 -0.70
CA VAL A 91 -4.85 10.51 0.16
C VAL A 91 -4.51 11.71 -0.72
N ASP A 92 -5.23 12.81 -0.54
CA ASP A 92 -4.86 14.12 -1.07
C ASP A 92 -3.54 14.60 -0.45
N VAL A 93 -2.57 14.93 -1.30
CA VAL A 93 -1.22 15.37 -0.89
C VAL A 93 -1.00 16.88 -1.05
N GLY A 94 -2.04 17.62 -1.44
CA GLY A 94 -2.06 19.09 -1.50
C GLY A 94 -1.24 19.67 -2.65
N GLY A 95 -1.31 19.06 -3.83
CA GLY A 95 -0.62 19.45 -5.06
C GLY A 95 -0.47 18.27 -6.01
N ASP A 96 0.30 18.42 -7.08
CA ASP A 96 0.44 17.36 -8.09
C ASP A 96 1.54 16.37 -7.67
N PRO A 97 1.23 15.12 -7.27
CA PRO A 97 2.26 14.12 -7.00
C PRO A 97 2.97 13.73 -8.29
N THR A 98 4.28 14.00 -8.38
CA THR A 98 5.09 13.69 -9.57
C THR A 98 5.78 12.34 -9.46
N SER A 99 6.07 11.89 -8.23
CA SER A 99 6.75 10.62 -7.97
C SER A 99 6.52 10.19 -6.52
N LEU A 100 6.64 8.89 -6.25
CA LEU A 100 6.62 8.36 -4.89
C LEU A 100 7.57 7.18 -4.73
N VAL A 101 7.96 6.93 -3.48
CA VAL A 101 8.68 5.72 -3.05
C VAL A 101 8.11 5.22 -1.73
N VAL A 102 8.03 3.90 -1.56
CA VAL A 102 7.61 3.26 -0.32
C VAL A 102 8.83 3.01 0.56
N LEU A 103 8.92 3.72 1.69
CA LEU A 103 9.90 3.52 2.75
C LEU A 103 9.17 3.04 4.02
N ASP A 104 8.85 1.75 4.08
CA ASP A 104 8.09 1.12 5.17
C ASP A 104 8.36 1.71 6.58
N PRO A 105 7.33 2.21 7.31
CA PRO A 105 5.89 2.22 7.01
C PRO A 105 5.40 3.47 6.24
N LEU A 106 6.32 4.28 5.72
CA LEU A 106 6.06 5.57 5.09
C LEU A 106 5.97 5.45 3.58
N VAL A 107 5.27 6.39 2.97
CA VAL A 107 5.35 6.73 1.55
C VAL A 107 5.90 8.14 1.47
N LEU A 108 6.98 8.32 0.72
CA LEU A 108 7.55 9.63 0.43
C LEU A 108 7.06 10.04 -0.94
N VAL A 109 6.46 11.22 -1.05
CA VAL A 109 5.81 11.71 -2.26
C VAL A 109 6.43 13.05 -2.64
N GLY A 110 6.95 13.16 -3.86
CA GLY A 110 7.37 14.42 -4.44
C GLY A 110 6.12 15.11 -4.98
N VAL A 111 5.82 16.30 -4.47
CA VAL A 111 4.62 17.06 -4.84
C VAL A 111 5.03 18.39 -5.47
N ASN A 112 4.60 18.59 -6.71
CA ASN A 112 4.67 19.87 -7.38
C ASN A 112 3.59 20.80 -6.83
N THR A 113 3.98 22.01 -6.43
CA THR A 113 3.06 23.05 -5.95
C THR A 113 3.23 24.36 -6.74
N SER A 114 3.90 24.28 -7.89
CA SER A 114 4.30 25.45 -8.68
C SER A 114 3.08 26.24 -9.15
N GLU A 115 3.13 27.57 -9.00
CA GLU A 115 2.13 28.48 -9.59
C GLU A 115 2.29 28.56 -11.12
N SER A 116 3.52 28.45 -11.60
CA SER A 116 3.86 28.51 -13.02
C SER A 116 5.25 27.93 -13.30
N TYR A 117 5.55 27.66 -14.56
CA TYR A 117 6.88 27.20 -15.00
C TYR A 117 8.03 28.15 -14.65
N THR A 118 7.77 29.45 -14.50
CA THR A 118 8.77 30.48 -14.12
C THR A 118 8.83 30.73 -12.62
N ASN A 119 7.91 30.16 -11.84
CA ASN A 119 7.88 30.25 -10.38
C ASN A 119 7.71 28.84 -9.77
N PRO A 120 8.75 27.98 -9.89
CA PRO A 120 8.63 26.59 -9.47
C PRO A 120 8.66 26.45 -7.95
N SER A 121 7.83 25.55 -7.43
CA SER A 121 7.81 25.20 -6.01
C SER A 121 7.38 23.74 -5.83
N GLY A 122 7.64 23.20 -4.65
CA GLY A 122 7.27 21.85 -4.34
C GLY A 122 7.74 21.42 -2.96
N LYS A 123 7.18 20.30 -2.53
CA LYS A 123 7.40 19.73 -1.19
C LYS A 123 7.55 18.21 -1.26
N LEU A 124 8.22 17.66 -0.27
CA LEU A 124 8.19 16.23 0.05
C LEU A 124 7.07 16.01 1.07
N VAL A 125 6.07 15.21 0.72
CA VAL A 125 5.00 14.79 1.64
C VAL A 125 5.31 13.39 2.14
N VAL A 126 5.21 13.20 3.46
CA VAL A 126 5.45 11.92 4.11
C VAL A 126 4.12 11.39 4.63
N VAL A 127 3.65 10.29 4.05
CA VAL A 127 2.37 9.66 4.40
C VAL A 127 2.63 8.37 5.15
N HIS A 128 2.02 8.19 6.33
CA HIS A 128 2.02 6.91 7.01
C HIS A 128 1.00 5.97 6.34
N ARG A 129 1.51 4.93 5.67
CA ARG A 129 0.76 4.11 4.73
C ARG A 129 -0.48 3.46 5.34
N ASN A 130 -0.36 2.91 6.55
CA ASN A 130 -1.46 2.13 7.15
C ASN A 130 -2.58 3.01 7.71
N THR A 131 -2.25 4.21 8.19
CA THR A 131 -3.22 5.13 8.80
C THR A 131 -3.70 6.18 7.81
N ARG A 132 -3.07 6.29 6.64
CA ARG A 132 -3.35 7.29 5.60
C ARG A 132 -3.19 8.74 6.07
N GLN A 133 -2.33 8.95 7.07
CA GLN A 133 -2.08 10.28 7.62
C GLN A 133 -0.81 10.87 7.02
N ILE A 134 -0.87 12.15 6.62
CA ILE A 134 0.34 12.95 6.41
C ILE A 134 0.99 13.18 7.78
N VAL A 135 2.23 12.75 7.94
CA VAL A 135 3.00 12.83 9.20
C VAL A 135 4.12 13.85 9.15
N ALA A 136 4.51 14.31 7.97
CA ALA A 136 5.47 15.38 7.77
C ALA A 136 5.34 15.97 6.35
N GLU A 137 5.74 17.23 6.22
CA GLU A 137 5.95 17.92 4.95
C GLU A 137 7.26 18.69 5.00
N HIS A 138 8.01 18.69 3.90
CA HIS A 138 9.29 19.39 3.79
C HIS A 138 9.37 20.17 2.48
N GLU A 139 9.58 21.48 2.56
CA GLU A 139 9.79 22.34 1.39
C GLU A 139 11.07 21.94 0.63
N LEU A 140 10.99 21.85 -0.70
CA LEU A 140 12.10 21.47 -1.57
C LEU A 140 12.72 22.66 -2.32
N GLY A 141 12.08 23.83 -2.27
CA GLY A 141 12.58 25.05 -2.91
C GLY A 141 12.51 25.06 -4.44
N GLY A 142 11.84 24.07 -5.04
CA GLY A 142 11.63 23.92 -6.47
C GLY A 142 10.72 22.72 -6.76
N GLN A 143 10.38 22.52 -8.03
CA GLN A 143 9.52 21.41 -8.44
C GLN A 143 10.27 20.07 -8.36
N PRO A 144 9.76 19.07 -7.62
CA PRO A 144 10.28 17.70 -7.67
C PRO A 144 9.80 16.98 -8.93
N ASP A 145 10.67 16.14 -9.50
CA ASP A 145 10.34 15.33 -10.69
C ASP A 145 10.38 13.82 -10.36
N SER A 146 11.38 13.36 -9.60
CA SER A 146 11.55 11.94 -9.29
C SER A 146 12.16 11.71 -7.91
N LEU A 147 11.75 10.61 -7.26
CA LEU A 147 12.31 10.13 -6.01
C LEU A 147 12.98 8.77 -6.20
N ALA A 148 14.04 8.52 -5.42
CA ALA A 148 14.69 7.24 -5.30
C ALA A 148 15.17 7.03 -3.86
N LEU A 149 15.20 5.77 -3.43
CA LEU A 149 15.77 5.38 -2.14
C LEU A 149 17.20 4.88 -2.33
N ALA A 150 18.10 5.29 -1.44
CA ALA A 150 19.45 4.72 -1.38
C ALA A 150 19.37 3.20 -1.09
N PRO A 151 20.38 2.40 -1.54
CA PRO A 151 20.36 0.95 -1.33
C PRO A 151 20.26 0.52 0.14
N ASP A 152 20.82 1.30 1.06
CA ASP A 152 20.76 1.07 2.50
C ASP A 152 19.49 1.63 3.16
N ARG A 153 18.66 2.35 2.39
CA ARG A 153 17.34 2.87 2.77
C ARG A 153 17.37 3.75 4.02
N LYS A 154 18.42 4.57 4.14
CA LYS A 154 18.65 5.51 5.23
C LYS A 154 18.79 6.94 4.73
#